data_AF-A0A1I0ZXS2-F1
#
_entry.id   AF-A0A1I0ZXS2-F1
#
_cell.length_a   1.000
_cell.length_b   1.000
_cell.length_c   1.000
_cell.angle_alpha   90.00
_cell.angle_beta   90.00
_cell.angle_gamma   90.00
#
_symmetry.space_group_name_H-M   'P 1'
#
loop_
_entity.id
_entity.type
_entity.pdbx_description
1 polymer ?
#
loop_
_entity_poly.entity_id
_entity_poly.type
_entity_poly.pdbx_seq_one_letter_code
_entity_poly.pdbx_strand_id
1 'polypeptide(L)'
;MKTLLIVSHPDILESSSQQFFLRSVKENHDMTIHHLEGAYPDYRIDIEKEQALLKQHDRILFQFPFYWYSSPPLIKHWQDVVLEDGFAYGERGKMLSGKEFGLILMIGISAREYQAGGTELFSINELTKPFQAMAHKTGMIYLKPFTIYQFAYMEEEQKMEVLIKYWQMLTMENDPSLASREKWLIAQLEKMLQNASDPHDANIYEYAISLIKENRNTIDGLKVVLDQMQQH
;
A
#
# COMPACT_ATOMS: atom_id res chain seq x y z
N MET A 1 4.91 10.97 6.91
CA MET A 1 3.64 10.47 6.35
C MET A 1 3.18 9.34 7.24
N LYS A 2 1.98 9.42 7.80
CA LYS A 2 1.40 8.36 8.62
C LYS A 2 0.42 7.52 7.78
N THR A 3 0.52 6.20 7.87
CA THR A 3 -0.30 5.26 7.10
C THR A 3 -1.24 4.48 8.02
N LEU A 4 -2.54 4.57 7.75
CA LEU A 4 -3.56 3.72 8.37
C LEU A 4 -3.83 2.52 7.46
N LEU A 5 -3.49 1.32 7.94
CA LEU A 5 -3.79 0.07 7.27
C LEU A 5 -5.03 -0.57 7.91
N ILE A 6 -6.18 -0.43 7.27
CA ILE A 6 -7.43 -1.07 7.68
C ILE A 6 -7.46 -2.46 7.06
N VAL A 7 -7.32 -3.48 7.91
CA VAL A 7 -7.33 -4.88 7.51
C VAL A 7 -8.71 -5.45 7.77
N SER A 8 -9.29 -6.12 6.78
CA SER A 8 -10.51 -6.91 6.96
C SER A 8 -10.27 -8.32 6.47
N HIS A 9 -10.34 -9.25 7.40
CA HIS A 9 -10.18 -10.67 7.15
C HIS A 9 -10.88 -11.42 8.28
N PRO A 10 -11.84 -12.32 7.98
CA PRO A 10 -12.58 -13.05 9.01
C PRO A 10 -11.65 -13.87 9.91
N ASP A 11 -10.72 -14.63 9.30
CA ASP A 11 -9.77 -15.48 10.03
C ASP A 11 -8.32 -15.02 9.84
N ILE A 12 -7.98 -13.84 10.37
CA ILE A 12 -6.65 -13.24 10.16
C ILE A 12 -5.50 -14.09 10.75
N LEU A 13 -5.78 -14.90 11.77
CA LEU A 13 -4.78 -15.74 12.43
C LEU A 13 -4.38 -16.94 11.58
N GLU A 14 -5.33 -17.52 10.84
CA GLU A 14 -5.11 -18.67 9.96
C GLU A 14 -4.55 -18.27 8.58
N SER A 15 -4.57 -16.98 8.27
CA SER A 15 -4.14 -16.47 6.97
C SER A 15 -2.63 -16.27 6.90
N SER A 16 -1.94 -17.25 6.31
CA SER A 16 -0.47 -17.23 6.16
C SER A 16 0.04 -15.98 5.41
N SER A 17 -0.68 -15.53 4.39
CA SER A 17 -0.33 -14.33 3.63
C SER A 17 -0.46 -13.06 4.46
N GLN A 18 -1.58 -12.89 5.18
CA GLN A 18 -1.78 -11.72 6.05
C GLN A 18 -0.75 -11.68 7.17
N GLN A 19 -0.48 -12.81 7.81
CA GLN A 19 0.55 -12.91 8.86
C GLN A 19 1.93 -12.55 8.34
N PHE A 20 2.30 -12.98 7.13
CA PHE A 20 3.58 -12.64 6.51
C PHE A 20 3.77 -11.13 6.38
N PHE A 21 2.78 -10.43 5.79
CA PHE A 21 2.88 -8.97 5.60
C PHE A 21 2.76 -8.19 6.91
N LEU A 22 1.83 -8.57 7.79
CA LEU A 22 1.59 -7.84 9.04
C LEU A 22 2.75 -7.97 10.03
N ARG A 23 3.44 -9.12 10.07
CA ARG A 23 4.63 -9.28 10.90
C ARG A 23 5.72 -8.28 10.54
N SER A 24 5.90 -8.00 9.26
CA SER A 24 6.92 -7.03 8.83
C SER A 24 6.62 -5.61 9.33
N VAL A 25 5.35 -5.25 9.49
CA VAL A 25 4.92 -3.87 9.77
C VAL A 25 4.85 -3.54 11.26
N LYS A 26 4.80 -4.54 12.14
CA LYS A 26 4.48 -4.37 13.57
C LYS A 26 5.35 -3.36 14.34
N GLU A 27 6.58 -3.14 13.91
CA GLU A 27 7.54 -2.28 14.62
C GLU A 27 7.63 -0.85 14.06
N ASN A 28 6.81 -0.51 13.05
CA ASN A 28 6.89 0.80 12.40
C ASN A 28 5.95 1.83 13.06
N HIS A 29 6.53 2.83 13.72
CA HIS A 29 5.79 3.91 14.42
C HIS A 29 4.94 4.80 13.50
N ASP A 30 5.25 4.87 12.20
CA ASP A 30 4.48 5.65 11.24
C ASP A 30 3.27 4.88 10.67
N MET A 31 3.05 3.65 11.14
CA MET A 31 2.02 2.75 10.66
C MET A 31 1.06 2.33 11.76
N THR A 32 -0.24 2.48 11.49
CA THR A 32 -1.30 1.97 12.36
C THR A 32 -2.00 0.81 11.65
N ILE A 33 -1.88 -0.40 12.20
CA ILE A 33 -2.64 -1.56 11.74
C ILE A 33 -3.97 -1.58 12.52
N HIS A 34 -5.08 -1.54 11.79
CA HIS A 34 -6.42 -1.59 12.36
C HIS A 34 -7.20 -2.76 11.75
N HIS A 35 -7.29 -3.88 12.48
CA HIS A 35 -8.06 -5.06 12.06
C HIS A 35 -9.52 -4.93 12.47
N LEU A 36 -10.43 -4.85 11.49
CA LEU A 36 -11.85 -4.57 11.74
C LEU A 36 -12.55 -5.68 12.51
N GLU A 37 -12.41 -6.96 12.11
CA GLU A 37 -13.12 -8.06 12.79
C GLU A 37 -12.58 -8.29 14.21
N GLY A 38 -11.31 -7.95 14.47
CA GLY A 38 -10.73 -7.99 15.81
C GLY A 38 -11.21 -6.83 16.70
N ALA A 39 -11.40 -5.64 16.12
CA ALA A 39 -11.89 -4.46 16.85
C ALA A 39 -13.40 -4.48 17.08
N TYR A 40 -14.16 -5.02 16.11
CA TYR A 40 -15.63 -5.01 16.08
C TYR A 40 -16.19 -6.40 15.78
N PRO A 41 -15.97 -7.40 16.66
CA PRO A 41 -16.44 -8.77 16.44
C PRO A 41 -17.97 -8.90 16.39
N ASP A 42 -18.69 -7.93 16.97
CA ASP A 42 -20.15 -7.83 16.98
C ASP A 42 -20.70 -6.88 15.90
N TYR A 43 -19.84 -6.40 14.98
CA TYR A 43 -20.16 -5.47 13.90
C TYR A 43 -20.62 -4.09 14.39
N ARG A 44 -20.42 -3.74 15.66
CA ARG A 44 -20.75 -2.41 16.20
C ARG A 44 -19.56 -1.47 16.08
N ILE A 45 -19.48 -0.77 14.94
CA ILE A 45 -18.40 0.16 14.65
C ILE A 45 -18.51 1.43 15.51
N ASP A 46 -17.42 1.79 16.17
CA ASP A 46 -17.28 3.07 16.87
C ASP A 46 -16.90 4.17 15.87
N ILE A 47 -17.91 4.89 15.39
CA ILE A 47 -17.77 5.90 14.33
C ILE A 47 -16.77 6.99 14.73
N GLU A 48 -16.83 7.49 15.97
CA GLU A 48 -15.95 8.58 16.41
C GLU A 48 -14.49 8.15 16.44
N LYS A 49 -14.22 6.92 16.90
CA LYS A 49 -12.88 6.32 16.90
C LYS A 49 -12.35 6.14 15.48
N GLU A 50 -13.15 5.62 14.56
CA GLU A 50 -12.73 5.45 13.16
C GLU A 50 -12.45 6.78 12.48
N GLN A 51 -13.31 7.79 12.68
CA GLN A 51 -13.08 9.13 12.17
C GLN A 51 -11.83 9.77 12.80
N ALA A 52 -11.54 9.53 14.08
CA ALA A 52 -10.32 10.00 14.73
C ALA A 52 -9.07 9.34 14.12
N LEU A 53 -9.10 8.04 13.82
CA LEU A 53 -8.02 7.35 13.10
C LEU A 53 -7.81 8.00 11.72
N LEU A 54 -8.86 8.22 10.94
CA LEU A 54 -8.76 8.87 9.62
C LEU A 54 -8.14 10.28 9.69
N LYS A 55 -8.43 11.05 10.74
CA LYS A 55 -7.85 12.39 10.95
C LYS A 55 -6.34 12.34 11.17
N GLN A 56 -5.84 11.31 11.87
CA GLN A 56 -4.43 11.20 12.28
C GLN A 56 -3.49 10.68 11.19
N HIS A 57 -4.01 10.24 10.05
CA HIS A 57 -3.23 9.57 9.01
C HIS A 57 -3.36 10.26 7.66
N ASP A 58 -2.30 10.22 6.86
CA ASP A 58 -2.21 10.86 5.55
C ASP A 58 -2.61 9.90 4.43
N ARG A 59 -2.30 8.61 4.60
CA ARG A 59 -2.59 7.53 3.66
C ARG A 59 -3.48 6.48 4.33
N ILE A 60 -4.59 6.14 3.68
CA ILE A 60 -5.57 5.16 4.15
C ILE A 60 -5.57 3.98 3.19
N LEU A 61 -5.22 2.78 3.68
CA LEU A 61 -5.10 1.59 2.86
C LEU A 61 -6.07 0.52 3.35
N PHE A 62 -6.86 -0.04 2.44
CA PHE A 62 -7.67 -1.21 2.73
C PHE A 62 -6.94 -2.47 2.29
N GLN A 63 -6.77 -3.42 3.22
CA GLN A 63 -6.16 -4.71 2.96
C GLN A 63 -7.14 -5.83 3.24
N PHE A 64 -7.47 -6.61 2.22
CA PHE A 64 -8.45 -7.68 2.36
C PHE A 64 -8.30 -8.78 1.30
N PRO A 65 -8.80 -10.00 1.57
CA PRO A 65 -8.94 -11.01 0.54
C PRO A 65 -10.07 -10.62 -0.42
N PHE A 66 -9.83 -10.76 -1.73
CA PHE A 66 -10.75 -10.33 -2.77
C PHE A 66 -11.85 -11.38 -2.98
N TYR A 67 -12.94 -11.26 -2.21
CA TYR A 67 -14.05 -12.21 -2.22
C TYR A 67 -15.16 -11.74 -3.16
N TRP A 68 -15.61 -12.64 -4.03
CA TRP A 68 -16.71 -12.37 -4.96
C TRP A 68 -16.58 -11.01 -5.66
N TYR A 69 -15.37 -10.73 -6.15
CA TYR A 69 -15.04 -9.49 -6.86
C TYR A 69 -15.21 -8.20 -6.04
N SER A 70 -15.17 -8.31 -4.70
CA SER A 70 -15.40 -7.21 -3.77
C SER A 70 -14.61 -7.40 -2.45
N SER A 71 -14.89 -6.53 -1.48
CA SER A 71 -14.36 -6.64 -0.11
C SER A 71 -15.21 -7.58 0.76
N PRO A 72 -14.67 -8.06 1.89
CA PRO A 72 -15.48 -8.63 2.96
C PRO A 72 -16.59 -7.65 3.43
N PRO A 73 -17.67 -8.17 4.03
CA PRO A 73 -18.86 -7.37 4.36
C PRO A 73 -18.57 -6.22 5.34
N LEU A 74 -17.64 -6.41 6.27
CA LEU A 74 -17.34 -5.42 7.30
C LEU A 74 -16.70 -4.15 6.72
N ILE A 75 -15.92 -4.25 5.64
CA ILE A 75 -15.41 -3.06 4.93
C ILE A 75 -16.55 -2.26 4.30
N LYS A 76 -17.57 -2.94 3.77
CA LYS A 76 -18.73 -2.25 3.21
C LYS A 76 -19.56 -1.59 4.31
N HIS A 77 -19.79 -2.28 5.42
CA HIS A 77 -20.47 -1.71 6.57
C HIS A 77 -19.72 -0.50 7.14
N TRP A 78 -18.39 -0.60 7.27
CA TRP A 78 -17.52 0.49 7.70
C TRP A 78 -17.64 1.71 6.78
N GLN A 79 -17.64 1.51 5.46
CA GLN A 79 -17.84 2.61 4.51
C GLN A 79 -19.18 3.32 4.74
N ASP A 80 -20.25 2.56 5.01
CA ASP A 80 -21.60 3.10 5.15
C ASP A 80 -21.80 3.91 6.43
N VAL A 81 -21.14 3.53 7.53
CA VAL A 81 -21.34 4.17 8.85
C VAL A 81 -20.25 5.18 9.22
N VAL A 82 -19.03 5.05 8.68
CA VAL A 82 -17.92 5.95 9.03
C VAL A 82 -17.85 7.15 8.09
N LEU A 83 -18.14 6.95 6.80
CA LEU A 83 -18.07 8.00 5.78
C LEU A 83 -19.36 8.81 5.74
N GLU A 84 -19.65 9.52 6.83
CA GLU A 84 -20.88 10.30 6.99
C GLU A 84 -20.82 11.68 6.31
N ASP A 85 -22.00 12.23 6.00
CA ASP A 85 -22.17 13.63 5.61
C ASP A 85 -21.67 14.55 6.73
N GLY A 86 -20.98 15.63 6.36
CA GLY A 86 -20.37 16.57 7.29
C GLY A 86 -18.97 16.15 7.76
N PHE A 87 -18.58 14.89 7.57
CA PHE A 87 -17.22 14.40 7.82
C PHE A 87 -16.47 14.08 6.53
N ALA A 88 -16.93 13.06 5.79
CA ALA A 88 -16.23 12.53 4.62
C ALA A 88 -16.65 13.21 3.31
N TYR A 89 -17.90 13.66 3.22
CA TYR A 89 -18.45 14.39 2.07
C TYR A 89 -19.49 15.42 2.52
N GLY A 90 -20.04 16.17 1.55
CA GLY A 90 -21.05 17.21 1.79
C GLY A 90 -20.45 18.61 1.90
N GLU A 91 -21.26 19.62 2.22
CA GLU A 91 -20.83 21.03 2.20
C GLU A 91 -19.66 21.31 3.15
N ARG A 92 -19.64 20.62 4.29
CA ARG A 92 -18.62 20.74 5.34
C ARG A 92 -17.67 19.54 5.45
N GLY A 93 -18.01 18.39 4.85
CA GLY A 93 -17.21 17.18 4.94
C GLY A 93 -16.07 17.15 3.93
N LYS A 94 -14.92 17.71 4.31
CA LYS A 94 -13.68 17.71 3.52
C LYS A 94 -12.51 17.04 4.23
N MET A 95 -12.77 16.30 5.31
CA MET A 95 -11.71 15.80 6.18
C MET A 95 -10.76 14.81 5.49
N LEU A 96 -11.23 14.14 4.44
CA LEU A 96 -10.45 13.19 3.66
C LEU A 96 -9.79 13.81 2.42
N SER A 97 -10.07 15.09 2.12
CA SER A 97 -9.59 15.71 0.90
C SER A 97 -8.06 15.82 0.91
N GLY A 98 -7.43 15.38 -0.19
CA GLY A 98 -5.97 15.38 -0.35
C GLY A 98 -5.25 14.20 0.32
N LYS A 99 -5.94 13.39 1.13
CA LYS A 99 -5.39 12.13 1.65
C LYS A 99 -5.28 11.10 0.55
N GLU A 100 -4.36 10.17 0.70
CA GLU A 100 -4.18 9.08 -0.26
C GLU A 100 -5.03 7.89 0.14
N PHE A 101 -5.64 7.22 -0.84
CA PHE A 101 -6.41 6.01 -0.61
C PHE A 101 -6.00 4.89 -1.56
N GLY A 102 -5.74 3.70 -1.03
CA GLY A 102 -5.27 2.57 -1.80
C GLY A 102 -5.85 1.23 -1.35
N LEU A 103 -5.73 0.24 -2.23
CA LEU A 103 -6.20 -1.12 -2.00
C LEU A 103 -5.03 -2.10 -2.04
N ILE A 104 -5.02 -3.05 -1.12
CA ILE A 104 -4.11 -4.20 -1.06
C ILE A 104 -4.97 -5.45 -1.12
N LEU A 105 -4.94 -6.13 -2.27
CA LEU A 105 -5.87 -7.21 -2.58
C LEU A 105 -5.12 -8.55 -2.64
N MET A 106 -5.54 -9.50 -1.80
CA MET A 106 -5.07 -10.89 -1.90
C MET A 106 -6.01 -11.67 -2.81
N ILE A 107 -5.48 -12.26 -3.88
CA ILE A 107 -6.27 -12.87 -4.95
C ILE A 107 -5.76 -14.30 -5.21
N GLY A 108 -6.68 -15.28 -5.21
CA GLY A 108 -6.33 -16.69 -5.43
C GLY A 108 -6.14 -17.07 -6.91
N ILE A 109 -6.71 -16.29 -7.82
CA ILE A 109 -6.66 -16.51 -9.27
C ILE A 109 -5.42 -15.80 -9.84
N SER A 110 -4.88 -16.29 -10.96
CA SER A 110 -3.69 -15.69 -11.57
C SER A 110 -4.00 -14.34 -12.22
N ALA A 111 -3.01 -13.45 -12.28
CA ALA A 111 -3.16 -12.11 -12.86
C ALA A 111 -3.65 -12.11 -14.32
N ARG A 112 -3.24 -13.11 -15.12
CA ARG A 112 -3.58 -13.21 -16.55
C ARG A 112 -5.05 -13.50 -16.83
N GLU A 113 -5.83 -13.92 -15.83
CA GLU A 113 -7.25 -14.18 -16.00
C GLU A 113 -8.09 -12.89 -15.88
N TYR A 114 -7.54 -11.85 -15.25
CA TYR A 114 -8.20 -10.54 -15.07
C TYR A 114 -7.95 -9.59 -16.24
N GLN A 115 -8.38 -10.03 -17.43
CA GLN A 115 -8.33 -9.25 -18.66
C GLN A 115 -9.35 -9.76 -19.66
N ALA A 116 -9.60 -8.98 -20.72
CA ALA A 116 -10.40 -9.45 -21.85
C ALA A 116 -9.79 -10.75 -22.44
N GLY A 117 -10.61 -11.80 -22.53
CA GLY A 117 -10.19 -13.13 -22.99
C GLY A 117 -9.61 -14.05 -21.91
N GLY A 118 -9.41 -13.57 -20.68
CA GLY A 118 -9.15 -14.41 -19.51
C GLY A 118 -10.46 -14.93 -18.87
N THR A 119 -10.38 -15.88 -17.94
CA THR A 119 -11.59 -16.47 -17.34
C THR A 119 -12.42 -15.49 -16.52
N GLU A 120 -11.79 -14.47 -15.93
CA GLU A 120 -12.47 -13.48 -15.11
C GLU A 120 -13.07 -12.32 -15.93
N LEU A 121 -12.73 -12.22 -17.21
CA LEU A 121 -13.23 -11.25 -18.22
C LEU A 121 -12.92 -9.77 -17.95
N PHE A 122 -12.70 -9.37 -16.70
CA PHE A 122 -12.54 -7.99 -16.28
C PHE A 122 -11.18 -7.74 -15.65
N SER A 123 -10.64 -6.54 -15.83
CA SER A 123 -9.46 -6.11 -15.09
C SER A 123 -9.79 -5.77 -13.63
N ILE A 124 -8.78 -5.86 -12.75
CA ILE A 124 -8.94 -5.42 -11.35
C ILE A 124 -9.33 -3.94 -11.26
N ASN A 125 -8.85 -3.09 -12.18
CA ASN A 125 -9.21 -1.68 -12.22
C ASN A 125 -10.71 -1.47 -12.49
N GLU A 126 -11.35 -2.35 -13.25
CA GLU A 126 -12.80 -2.31 -13.48
C GLU A 126 -13.56 -2.78 -12.25
N LEU A 127 -13.12 -3.89 -11.66
CA LEU A 127 -13.79 -4.48 -10.49
C LEU A 127 -13.65 -3.62 -9.22
N THR A 128 -12.63 -2.75 -9.16
CA THR A 128 -12.39 -1.85 -8.02
C THR A 128 -12.94 -0.43 -8.22
N LYS A 129 -13.71 -0.19 -9.29
CA LYS A 129 -14.35 1.11 -9.57
C LYS A 129 -15.18 1.68 -8.42
N PRO A 130 -15.95 0.89 -7.64
CA PRO A 130 -16.69 1.43 -6.50
C PRO A 130 -15.78 2.14 -5.48
N PHE A 131 -14.61 1.57 -5.18
CA PHE A 131 -13.63 2.18 -4.29
C PHE A 131 -12.98 3.43 -4.89
N GLN A 132 -12.73 3.42 -6.20
CA GLN A 132 -12.25 4.61 -6.91
C GLN A 132 -13.28 5.75 -6.86
N ALA A 133 -14.56 5.43 -7.06
CA ALA A 133 -15.65 6.40 -7.00
C ALA A 133 -15.81 6.97 -5.58
N MET A 134 -15.67 6.13 -4.55
CA MET A 134 -15.66 6.54 -3.15
C MET A 134 -14.51 7.52 -2.86
N ALA A 135 -13.28 7.19 -3.28
CA ALA A 135 -12.13 8.07 -3.10
C ALA A 135 -12.33 9.41 -3.80
N HIS A 136 -12.82 9.39 -5.03
CA HIS A 136 -13.14 10.61 -5.77
C HIS A 136 -14.21 11.46 -5.06
N LYS A 137 -15.29 10.84 -4.57
CA LYS A 137 -16.39 11.54 -3.87
C LYS A 137 -15.93 12.22 -2.57
N THR A 138 -14.98 11.60 -1.87
CA THR A 138 -14.41 12.09 -0.60
C THR A 138 -13.19 13.01 -0.80
N GLY A 139 -12.77 13.24 -2.04
CA GLY A 139 -11.64 14.10 -2.38
C GLY A 139 -10.26 13.47 -2.13
N MET A 140 -10.19 12.15 -1.93
CA MET A 140 -8.94 11.41 -1.77
C MET A 140 -8.24 11.16 -3.12
N ILE A 141 -6.92 11.02 -3.08
CA ILE A 141 -6.09 10.64 -4.21
C ILE A 141 -6.09 9.11 -4.30
N TYR A 142 -6.74 8.56 -5.33
CA TYR A 142 -6.81 7.12 -5.54
C TYR A 142 -5.48 6.56 -6.07
N LEU A 143 -4.85 5.71 -5.27
CA LEU A 143 -3.64 4.99 -5.62
C LEU A 143 -3.96 3.77 -6.49
N LYS A 144 -2.99 3.34 -7.31
CA LYS A 144 -3.10 2.09 -8.07
C LYS A 144 -3.26 0.92 -7.08
N PRO A 145 -4.27 0.04 -7.26
CA PRO A 145 -4.41 -1.16 -6.43
C PRO A 145 -3.14 -2.01 -6.46
N PHE A 146 -2.68 -2.43 -5.28
CA PHE A 146 -1.61 -3.38 -5.12
C PHE A 146 -2.20 -4.78 -4.96
N THR A 147 -2.07 -5.60 -6.00
CA THR A 147 -2.65 -6.94 -6.06
C THR A 147 -1.59 -8.00 -5.87
N ILE A 148 -1.87 -8.96 -4.99
CA ILE A 148 -1.02 -10.10 -4.72
C ILE A 148 -1.77 -11.34 -5.17
N TYR A 149 -1.35 -11.90 -6.30
CA TYR A 149 -1.95 -13.09 -6.88
C TYR A 149 -1.23 -14.34 -6.38
N GLN A 150 -1.99 -15.40 -6.05
CA GLN A 150 -1.44 -16.74 -5.85
C GLN A 150 -0.29 -16.82 -4.82
N PHE A 151 -0.36 -16.01 -3.75
CA PHE A 151 0.71 -15.90 -2.75
C PHE A 151 1.15 -17.26 -2.16
N ALA A 152 0.21 -18.18 -1.96
CA ALA A 152 0.50 -19.51 -1.43
C ALA A 152 1.39 -20.36 -2.36
N TYR A 153 1.47 -20.01 -3.64
CA TYR A 153 2.26 -20.71 -4.66
C TYR A 153 3.56 -19.97 -5.00
N MET A 154 3.87 -18.87 -4.32
CA MET A 154 5.11 -18.12 -4.54
C MET A 154 6.29 -18.81 -3.84
N GLU A 155 7.44 -18.78 -4.51
CA GLU A 155 8.73 -19.12 -3.91
C GLU A 155 9.19 -18.01 -2.96
N GLU A 156 10.14 -18.30 -2.06
CA GLU A 156 10.62 -17.34 -1.06
C GLU A 156 11.16 -16.05 -1.68
N GLU A 157 11.92 -16.13 -2.78
CA GLU A 157 12.43 -14.96 -3.49
C GLU A 157 11.29 -14.07 -4.00
N GLN A 158 10.25 -14.67 -4.58
CA GLN A 158 9.06 -13.96 -5.06
C GLN A 158 8.29 -13.31 -3.91
N LYS A 159 8.17 -13.99 -2.77
CA LYS A 159 7.54 -13.41 -1.56
C LYS A 159 8.31 -12.18 -1.08
N MET A 160 9.65 -12.24 -1.10
CA MET A 160 10.49 -11.11 -0.71
C MET A 160 10.38 -9.93 -1.68
N GLU A 161 10.32 -10.17 -2.99
CA GLU A 161 10.04 -9.10 -3.97
C GLU A 161 8.68 -8.44 -3.74
N VAL A 162 7.65 -9.24 -3.48
CA VAL A 162 6.31 -8.73 -3.17
C VAL A 162 6.32 -7.96 -1.87
N LEU A 163 7.08 -8.40 -0.87
CA LEU A 163 7.27 -7.68 0.40
C LEU A 163 7.86 -6.29 0.18
N ILE A 164 8.88 -6.15 -0.68
CA ILE A 164 9.46 -4.84 -1.00
C ILE A 164 8.40 -3.93 -1.63
N LYS A 165 7.62 -4.44 -2.60
CA LYS A 165 6.54 -3.67 -3.25
C LYS A 165 5.43 -3.30 -2.27
N TYR A 166 5.12 -4.20 -1.33
CA TYR A 166 4.19 -3.95 -0.24
C TYR A 166 4.68 -2.78 0.63
N TRP A 167 5.94 -2.81 1.07
CA TRP A 167 6.55 -1.73 1.83
C TRP A 167 6.58 -0.39 1.09
N GLN A 168 6.82 -0.41 -0.23
CA GLN A 168 6.70 0.79 -1.07
C GLN A 168 5.26 1.33 -1.03
N MET A 169 4.25 0.48 -1.19
CA MET A 169 2.84 0.89 -1.08
C MET A 169 2.50 1.52 0.27
N LEU A 170 3.14 1.05 1.35
CA LEU A 170 2.89 1.55 2.70
C LEU A 170 3.61 2.86 3.02
N THR A 171 4.83 3.05 2.53
CA THR A 171 5.76 4.07 3.07
C THR A 171 6.38 4.99 2.01
N MET A 172 6.37 4.62 0.73
CA MET A 172 6.93 5.44 -0.34
C MET A 172 5.99 6.59 -0.68
N GLU A 173 6.56 7.76 -0.97
CA GLU A 173 5.82 8.90 -1.52
C GLU A 173 5.11 8.48 -2.83
N ASN A 174 3.93 9.03 -3.10
CA ASN A 174 3.17 8.74 -4.34
C ASN A 174 3.75 9.48 -5.56
N ASP A 175 5.02 9.20 -5.83
CA ASP A 175 5.73 9.60 -7.04
C ASP A 175 6.24 8.32 -7.74
N PRO A 176 5.78 8.04 -8.97
CA PRO A 176 6.20 6.84 -9.70
C PRO A 176 7.65 6.92 -10.25
N SER A 177 8.35 8.04 -10.06
CA SER A 177 9.69 8.25 -10.59
C SER A 177 10.71 7.24 -10.03
N LEU A 178 11.71 6.91 -10.86
CA LEU A 178 12.85 6.10 -10.41
C LEU A 178 13.58 6.79 -9.26
N ALA A 179 13.67 8.12 -9.28
CA ALA A 179 14.31 8.92 -8.23
C ALA A 179 13.64 8.72 -6.86
N SER A 180 12.30 8.72 -6.82
CA SER A 180 11.54 8.48 -5.60
C SER A 180 11.80 7.07 -5.04
N ARG A 181 11.83 6.06 -5.91
CA ARG A 181 12.13 4.67 -5.53
C ARG A 181 13.56 4.50 -5.00
N GLU A 182 14.54 5.11 -5.66
CA GLU A 182 15.95 5.11 -5.22
C GLU A 182 16.10 5.77 -3.85
N LYS A 183 15.53 6.98 -3.69
CA LYS A 183 15.52 7.71 -2.41
C LYS A 183 14.89 6.87 -1.30
N TRP A 184 13.75 6.24 -1.58
CA TRP A 184 13.07 5.37 -0.63
C TRP A 184 13.93 4.16 -0.24
N LEU A 185 14.54 3.49 -1.22
CA LEU A 185 15.38 2.31 -0.97
C LEU A 185 16.62 2.67 -0.14
N ILE A 186 17.30 3.77 -0.48
CA ILE A 186 18.42 4.30 0.31
C ILE A 186 17.97 4.55 1.75
N ALA A 187 16.83 5.22 1.96
CA ALA A 187 16.34 5.50 3.30
C ALA A 187 16.02 4.24 4.12
N GLN A 188 15.55 3.16 3.48
CA GLN A 188 15.36 1.88 4.17
C GLN A 188 16.71 1.23 4.53
N LEU A 189 17.66 1.21 3.59
CA LEU A 189 19.00 0.66 3.85
C LEU A 189 19.73 1.44 4.95
N GLU A 190 19.58 2.76 5.00
CA GLU A 190 20.14 3.61 6.07
C GLU A 190 19.51 3.29 7.44
N LYS A 191 18.20 3.02 7.50
CA LYS A 191 17.54 2.54 8.72
C LYS A 191 18.03 1.16 9.16
N MET A 192 18.22 0.24 8.21
CA MET A 192 18.75 -1.10 8.48
C MET A 192 20.20 -1.02 8.99
N LEU A 193 21.02 -0.15 8.39
CA LEU A 193 22.38 0.13 8.83
C LEU A 193 22.42 0.67 10.27
N GLN A 194 21.53 1.59 10.62
CA GLN A 194 21.45 2.12 11.99
C GLN A 194 21.09 1.05 13.04
N ASN A 195 20.33 0.02 12.63
CA ASN A 195 19.90 -1.07 13.49
C ASN A 195 20.80 -2.32 13.38
N ALA A 196 21.82 -2.30 12.51
CA ALA A 196 22.69 -3.44 12.27
C ALA A 196 23.60 -3.68 13.48
N SER A 197 23.48 -4.87 14.07
CA SER A 197 24.36 -5.30 15.17
C SER A 197 25.64 -5.97 14.65
N ASP A 198 25.60 -6.54 13.45
CA ASP A 198 26.73 -7.24 12.82
C ASP A 198 27.51 -6.29 11.88
N PRO A 199 28.83 -6.12 12.08
CA PRO A 199 29.68 -5.35 11.17
C PRO A 199 29.66 -5.83 9.70
N HIS A 200 29.41 -7.12 9.45
CA HIS A 200 29.33 -7.64 8.08
C HIS A 200 28.10 -7.10 7.35
N ASP A 201 26.93 -7.14 7.99
CA ASP A 201 25.68 -6.62 7.43
C ASP A 201 25.77 -5.11 7.21
N ALA A 202 26.36 -4.39 8.15
CA ALA A 202 26.62 -2.96 8.02
C ALA A 202 27.42 -2.62 6.75
N ASN A 203 28.50 -3.36 6.48
CA ASN A 203 29.31 -3.17 5.28
C ASN A 203 28.53 -3.46 3.99
N ILE A 204 27.65 -4.47 3.99
CA ILE A 204 26.80 -4.79 2.84
C ILE A 204 25.85 -3.62 2.55
N TYR A 205 25.19 -3.09 3.58
CA TYR A 205 24.26 -1.97 3.42
C TYR A 205 24.97 -0.69 2.94
N GLU A 206 26.13 -0.36 3.52
CA GLU A 206 26.94 0.79 3.09
C GLU A 206 27.36 0.68 1.63
N TYR A 207 27.85 -0.50 1.22
CA TYR A 207 28.22 -0.76 -0.18
C TYR A 207 27.02 -0.61 -1.12
N ALA A 208 25.87 -1.19 -0.77
CA ALA A 208 24.65 -1.08 -1.58
C ALA A 208 24.19 0.38 -1.72
N ILE A 209 24.22 1.16 -0.64
CA ILE A 209 23.88 2.60 -0.66
C ILE A 209 24.84 3.35 -1.58
N SER A 210 26.14 3.11 -1.48
CA SER A 210 27.16 3.74 -2.34
C SER A 210 26.91 3.44 -3.81
N LEU A 211 26.68 2.16 -4.14
CA LEU A 211 26.44 1.71 -5.52
C LEU A 211 25.19 2.36 -6.13
N ILE A 212 24.09 2.47 -5.37
CA ILE A 212 22.86 3.13 -5.84
C ILE A 212 23.13 4.62 -6.11
N LYS A 213 23.84 5.31 -5.22
CA LYS A 213 24.18 6.74 -5.37
C LYS A 213 25.09 6.98 -6.59
N GLU A 214 26.07 6.11 -6.83
CA GLU A 214 26.96 6.19 -7.99
C GLU A 214 26.23 5.96 -9.32
N ASN A 215 25.37 4.93 -9.37
CA ASN A 215 24.53 4.66 -10.53
C ASN A 215 23.61 5.86 -10.84
N ARG A 216 23.08 6.53 -9.81
CA ARG A 216 22.27 7.73 -10.01
C ARG A 216 23.06 8.88 -10.64
N ASN A 217 24.26 9.16 -10.13
CA ASN A 217 25.13 10.19 -10.72
C ASN A 217 25.44 9.87 -12.20
N THR A 218 25.63 8.60 -12.53
CA THR A 218 25.83 8.15 -13.91
C THR A 218 24.60 8.44 -14.79
N ILE A 219 23.40 8.10 -14.32
CA ILE A 219 22.14 8.37 -15.04
C ILE A 219 21.93 9.87 -15.25
N ASP A 220 22.19 10.68 -14.23
CA ASP A 220 22.04 12.14 -14.33
C ASP A 220 23.06 12.74 -15.31
N GLY A 221 24.30 12.23 -15.32
CA GLY A 221 25.31 12.59 -16.33
C GLY A 221 24.89 12.22 -17.76
N LEU A 222 24.34 11.03 -17.97
CA LEU A 222 23.82 10.60 -19.28
C LEU A 222 22.65 11.45 -19.76
N LYS A 223 21.77 11.89 -18.85
CA LYS A 223 20.69 12.82 -19.19
C LYS A 223 21.20 14.16 -19.69
N VAL A 224 22.20 14.74 -19.03
CA VAL A 224 22.82 16.02 -19.47
C VAL A 224 23.36 15.90 -20.90
N VAL A 225 24.02 14.78 -21.22
CA VAL A 225 24.53 14.52 -22.58
C VAL A 225 23.38 14.43 -23.59
N LEU A 226 22.31 13.70 -23.27
CA LEU A 226 21.14 13.60 -24.15
C LEU A 226 20.46 14.95 -24.40
N ASP A 227 20.30 15.78 -23.36
CA ASP A 227 19.68 17.10 -23.48
C ASP A 227 20.53 18.03 -24.38
N GLN A 228 21.85 17.94 -24.29
CA GLN A 228 22.76 18.68 -25.18
C GLN A 228 22.63 18.23 -26.64
N MET A 229 22.47 16.93 -26.89
CA MET A 229 22.30 16.40 -28.25
C MET A 229 20.97 16.82 -28.89
N GLN A 230 19.90 17.01 -28.11
CA GLN A 230 18.59 17.44 -28.62
C GLN A 230 18.51 18.94 -28.96
N GLN A 231 19.48 19.75 -28.51
CA GLN A 231 19.54 21.19 -28.79
C GLN A 231 20.30 21.51 -30.10
N HIS A 232 20.85 20.50 -30.77
CA HIS A 232 21.54 20.59 -32.06
C HIS A 232 20.73 19.93 -33.18
#